data_AF-A0A2I0AXK1-F1
#
_entry.id   AF-A0A2I0AXK1-F1
#
_cell.length_a   1.000
_cell.length_b   1.000
_cell.length_c   1.000
_cell.angle_alpha   90.00
_cell.angle_beta   90.00
_cell.angle_gamma   90.00
#
_symmetry.space_group_name_H-M   'P 1'
#
loop_
_entity.id
_entity.type
_entity.pdbx_description
1 polymer ?
#
loop_
_entity_poly.entity_id
_entity_poly.type
_entity_poly.pdbx_seq_one_letter_code
_entity_poly.pdbx_strand_id
1 'polypeptide(L)'
;MSPLVLAAPTPARLLILYTAALDESLRAFLAQHNEENNEMALYYLNRRMIGAKIRYSSIQKHCLELIFAVQKLRHYLLAHKVTLISRIDSQKVLMTQPMLTERLAQWALLL
;
A
#
# COMPACT_ATOMS: atom_id res chain seq x y z
N MET A 1 -13.95 11.27 3.96
CA MET A 1 -12.60 11.78 4.28
C MET A 1 -11.85 11.90 2.98
N SER A 2 -11.65 13.12 2.50
CA SER A 2 -10.86 13.42 1.31
C SER A 2 -9.40 13.05 1.59
N PRO A 3 -8.73 12.33 0.70
CA PRO A 3 -7.33 12.03 0.92
C PRO A 3 -6.48 13.29 0.77
N LEU A 4 -5.45 13.42 1.62
CA LEU A 4 -4.53 14.55 1.59
C LEU A 4 -3.46 14.28 0.52
N VAL A 5 -3.66 14.86 -0.66
CA VAL A 5 -2.59 15.01 -1.66
C VAL A 5 -1.69 16.14 -1.18
N LEU A 6 -0.44 15.82 -0.88
CA LEU A 6 0.52 16.77 -0.29
C LEU A 6 1.32 17.51 -1.36
N ALA A 7 1.60 16.85 -2.48
CA ALA A 7 2.29 17.43 -3.62
C ALA A 7 1.97 16.63 -4.90
N ALA A 8 2.16 17.27 -6.05
CA ALA A 8 2.08 16.58 -7.34
C ALA A 8 3.38 15.77 -7.60
N PRO A 9 3.29 14.57 -8.19
CA PRO A 9 4.48 13.82 -8.60
C PRO A 9 5.23 14.56 -9.72
N THR A 10 6.55 14.56 -9.64
CA THR A 10 7.39 14.98 -10.76
C THR A 10 7.42 13.88 -11.82
N PRO A 11 7.15 14.19 -13.10
CA PRO A 11 7.21 13.21 -14.18
C PRO A 11 8.58 12.53 -14.28
N ALA A 12 8.60 11.28 -14.76
CA ALA A 12 9.79 10.46 -15.03
C ALA A 12 10.67 10.08 -13.81
N ARG A 13 10.38 10.58 -12.61
CA ARG A 13 11.06 10.18 -11.37
C ARG A 13 10.36 8.99 -10.72
N LEU A 14 11.15 8.11 -10.11
CA LEU A 14 10.65 6.94 -9.40
C LEU A 14 9.82 7.35 -8.18
N LEU A 15 8.71 6.66 -7.96
CA LEU A 15 7.95 6.77 -6.72
C LEU A 15 8.38 5.69 -5.74
N ILE A 16 8.28 5.99 -4.45
CA ILE A 16 8.56 5.06 -3.37
C ILE A 16 7.26 4.86 -2.61
N LEU A 17 6.80 3.62 -2.54
CA LEU A 17 5.61 3.23 -1.80
C LEU A 17 6.03 2.51 -0.53
N TYR A 18 5.84 3.19 0.60
CA TYR A 18 5.99 2.62 1.93
C TYR A 18 4.68 2.00 2.40
N THR A 19 4.78 0.83 3.00
CA THR A 19 3.62 0.01 3.37
C THR A 19 3.79 -0.55 4.78
N ALA A 20 2.75 -0.43 5.61
CA ALA A 20 2.78 -0.86 7.01
C ALA A 20 1.42 -1.31 7.52
N ALA A 21 1.37 -2.56 8.01
CA ALA A 21 0.24 -3.07 8.75
C ALA A 21 0.54 -3.04 10.25
N LEU A 22 -0.25 -2.27 11.00
CA LEU A 22 -0.27 -2.25 12.46
C LEU A 22 -1.43 -3.09 12.99
N ASP A 23 -1.53 -3.25 14.30
CA ASP A 23 -2.52 -4.13 14.93
C ASP A 23 -3.95 -3.85 14.48
N GLU A 24 -4.31 -2.59 14.33
CA GLU A 24 -5.66 -2.14 13.97
C GLU A 24 -5.71 -1.19 12.76
N SER A 25 -4.60 -0.98 12.05
CA SER A 25 -4.61 -0.08 10.89
C SER A 25 -3.71 -0.54 9.76
N LEU A 26 -4.14 -0.25 8.53
CA LEU A 26 -3.38 -0.40 7.30
C LEU A 26 -2.92 0.99 6.89
N ARG A 27 -1.63 1.16 6.62
CA ARG A 27 -1.05 2.45 6.28
C ARG A 27 -0.18 2.31 5.05
N ALA A 28 -0.28 3.29 4.17
CA ALA A 28 0.62 3.41 3.04
C ALA A 28 1.02 4.88 2.84
N PHE A 29 2.23 5.09 2.37
CA PHE A 29 2.80 6.40 2.17
C PHE A 29 3.55 6.42 0.84
N LEU A 30 3.14 7.31 -0.05
CA LEU A 30 3.74 7.47 -1.37
C LEU A 30 4.64 8.70 -1.33
N ALA A 31 5.90 8.52 -1.71
CA ALA A 31 6.92 9.55 -1.68
C ALA A 31 7.73 9.56 -2.99
N GLN A 32 8.52 10.61 -3.16
CA GLN A 32 9.45 10.78 -4.26
C GLN A 32 10.63 11.63 -3.79
N HIS A 33 11.84 11.39 -4.30
CA HIS A 33 12.98 12.27 -4.05
C HIS A 33 12.91 13.54 -4.90
N ASN A 34 13.11 14.69 -4.28
CA ASN A 34 13.22 15.99 -4.96
C ASN A 34 14.61 16.18 -5.62
N GLU A 35 14.86 17.36 -6.18
CA GLU A 35 16.13 17.67 -6.86
C GLU A 35 17.35 17.59 -5.93
N GLU A 36 17.15 17.90 -4.66
CA GLU A 36 18.16 17.83 -3.60
C GLU A 36 18.29 16.43 -2.98
N ASN A 37 17.62 15.43 -3.56
CA ASN A 37 17.56 14.05 -3.06
C ASN A 37 16.92 13.91 -1.65
N ASN A 38 16.07 14.86 -1.27
CA ASN A 38 15.25 14.78 -0.06
C ASN A 38 13.93 14.07 -0.37
N GLU A 39 13.47 13.19 0.52
CA GLU A 39 12.17 12.54 0.38
C GLU A 39 11.02 13.51 0.58
N MET A 40 10.16 13.62 -0.44
CA MET A 40 8.93 14.40 -0.41
C MET A 40 7.71 13.49 -0.39
N ALA A 41 6.83 13.74 0.56
CA ALA A 41 5.53 13.11 0.66
C ALA A 41 4.62 13.55 -0.49
N LEU A 42 4.08 12.60 -1.25
CA LEU A 42 3.05 12.88 -2.24
C LEU A 42 1.66 12.56 -1.70
N TYR A 43 1.53 11.45 -0.97
CA TYR A 43 0.24 10.93 -0.56
C TYR A 43 0.34 10.06 0.70
N TYR A 44 -0.64 10.19 1.59
CA TYR A 44 -0.77 9.35 2.78
C TYR A 44 -2.11 8.63 2.84
N LEU A 45 -2.08 7.34 3.15
CA LEU A 45 -3.23 6.46 3.32
C LEU A 45 -3.23 5.88 4.73
N ASN A 46 -4.39 5.91 5.37
CA ASN A 46 -4.63 5.23 6.63
C ASN A 46 -6.06 4.69 6.64
N ARG A 47 -6.21 3.40 6.96
CA ARG A 47 -7.50 2.76 7.15
C ARG A 47 -7.48 1.93 8.43
N ARG A 48 -8.40 2.22 9.35
CA ARG A 48 -8.65 1.36 10.51
C ARG A 48 -9.27 0.04 10.05
N MET A 49 -8.75 -1.07 10.55
CA MET A 49 -9.36 -2.39 10.40
C MET A 49 -10.55 -2.53 11.35
N ILE A 50 -11.60 -3.20 10.91
CA ILE A 50 -12.81 -3.43 11.70
C ILE A 50 -13.24 -4.89 11.64
N GLY A 51 -13.92 -5.35 12.68
CA GLY A 51 -14.48 -6.70 12.77
C GLY A 51 -13.42 -7.80 12.69
N ALA A 52 -13.68 -8.82 11.88
CA ALA A 52 -12.81 -9.99 11.76
C ALA A 52 -11.38 -9.67 11.26
N LYS A 53 -11.19 -8.55 10.54
CA LYS A 53 -9.89 -8.15 9.96
C LYS A 53 -8.84 -7.83 11.03
N ILE A 54 -9.27 -7.38 12.21
CA ILE A 54 -8.36 -7.11 13.35
C ILE A 54 -7.70 -8.40 13.83
N ARG A 55 -8.39 -9.54 13.70
CA ARG A 55 -7.93 -10.87 14.14
C ARG A 55 -7.10 -11.61 13.09
N TYR A 56 -6.82 -10.99 11.94
CA TYR A 56 -5.96 -11.58 10.91
C TYR A 56 -4.53 -11.77 11.42
N SER A 57 -3.84 -12.79 10.91
CA SER A 57 -2.42 -12.97 11.20
C SER A 57 -1.59 -11.82 10.66
N SER A 58 -0.37 -11.62 11.19
CA SER A 58 0.51 -10.56 10.71
C SER A 58 0.72 -10.62 9.19
N ILE A 59 0.92 -11.82 8.63
CA ILE A 59 1.09 -12.01 7.18
C ILE A 59 -0.17 -11.58 6.41
N GLN A 60 -1.35 -12.00 6.87
CA GLN A 60 -2.63 -11.62 6.25
C GLN A 60 -2.85 -10.10 6.30
N LYS A 61 -2.49 -9.45 7.40
CA LYS A 61 -2.59 -8.00 7.55
C LYS A 61 -1.68 -7.25 6.57
N HIS A 62 -0.44 -7.71 6.37
CA HIS A 62 0.47 -7.11 5.38
C HIS A 62 0.01 -7.36 3.94
N CYS A 63 -0.56 -8.53 3.65
CA CYS A 63 -1.16 -8.80 2.34
C CYS A 63 -2.38 -7.87 2.07
N LEU A 64 -3.24 -7.72 3.08
CA LEU A 64 -4.41 -6.84 3.00
C LEU A 64 -4.02 -5.36 2.84
N GLU A 65 -2.98 -4.94 3.54
CA GLU A 65 -2.42 -3.59 3.46
C GLU A 65 -1.87 -3.31 2.05
N LEU A 66 -1.11 -4.23 1.45
CA LEU A 66 -0.60 -4.08 0.09
C LEU A 66 -1.74 -3.97 -0.93
N ILE A 67 -2.78 -4.80 -0.83
CA ILE A 67 -3.96 -4.69 -1.70
C ILE A 67 -4.64 -3.34 -1.53
N PHE A 68 -4.84 -2.90 -0.30
CA PHE A 68 -5.43 -1.59 -0.02
C PHE A 68 -4.61 -0.47 -0.66
N ALA A 69 -3.28 -0.49 -0.53
CA ALA A 69 -2.39 0.49 -1.14
C ALA A 69 -2.47 0.46 -2.66
N VAL A 70 -2.36 -0.72 -3.28
CA VAL A 70 -2.40 -0.91 -4.74
C VAL A 70 -3.72 -0.42 -5.32
N GLN A 71 -4.84 -0.68 -4.66
CA GLN A 71 -6.15 -0.25 -5.14
C GLN A 71 -6.34 1.26 -5.04
N LYS A 72 -5.99 1.86 -3.92
CA LYS A 72 -6.15 3.31 -3.73
C LYS A 72 -5.15 4.13 -4.55
N LEU A 73 -3.95 3.59 -4.81
CA LEU A 73 -2.90 4.25 -5.58
C LEU A 73 -2.76 3.70 -7.01
N ARG A 74 -3.75 2.94 -7.51
CA ARG A 74 -3.69 2.29 -8.82
C ARG A 74 -3.32 3.25 -9.94
N HIS A 75 -3.83 4.48 -9.91
CA HIS A 75 -3.54 5.50 -10.90
C HIS A 75 -2.06 5.93 -10.90
N TYR A 76 -1.41 6.02 -9.73
CA TYR A 76 0.03 6.27 -9.64
C TYR A 76 0.84 5.06 -10.13
N LEU A 77 0.46 3.85 -9.70
CA LEU A 77 1.16 2.61 -10.05
C LEU A 77 1.11 2.29 -11.55
N LEU A 78 0.02 2.67 -12.23
CA LEU A 78 -0.11 2.48 -13.68
C LEU A 78 0.65 3.54 -14.49
N ALA A 79 0.83 4.74 -13.93
CA ALA A 79 1.47 5.85 -14.62
C ALA A 79 2.98 5.97 -14.34
N HIS A 80 3.46 5.40 -13.23
CA HIS A 80 4.84 5.58 -12.77
C HIS A 80 5.46 4.24 -12.36
N LYS A 81 6.78 4.15 -12.52
CA LYS A 81 7.54 3.07 -11.93
C LYS A 81 7.68 3.32 -10.42
N VAL A 82 7.31 2.32 -9.62
CA VAL A 82 7.22 2.44 -8.16
C VAL A 82 8.05 1.36 -7.49
N THR A 83 8.84 1.75 -6.50
CA THR A 83 9.58 0.85 -5.61
C THR A 83 8.77 0.62 -4.35
N LEU A 84 8.48 -0.64 -4.02
CA LEU A 84 7.75 -1.01 -2.80
C LEU A 84 8.73 -1.24 -1.65
N ILE A 85 8.52 -0.55 -0.54
CA ILE A 85 9.20 -0.77 0.73
C ILE A 85 8.18 -1.30 1.75
N SER A 86 8.40 -2.53 2.19
CA SER A 86 7.54 -3.21 3.17
C SER A 86 8.37 -3.99 4.17
N ARG A 87 7.83 -4.22 5.38
CA ARG A 87 8.49 -5.01 6.43
C ARG A 87 8.54 -6.51 6.10
N ILE A 88 7.62 -6.98 5.27
CA ILE A 88 7.52 -8.37 4.85
C ILE A 88 7.48 -8.37 3.32
N ASP A 89 8.07 -9.37 2.68
CA ASP A 89 7.91 -9.63 1.24
C ASP A 89 6.48 -10.08 0.90
N SER A 90 5.50 -9.22 1.18
CA SER A 90 4.08 -9.47 1.00
C SER A 90 3.80 -9.85 -0.45
N GLN A 91 4.45 -9.20 -1.43
CA GLN A 91 4.36 -9.58 -2.85
C GLN A 91 4.72 -11.07 -3.08
N LYS A 92 5.79 -11.57 -2.47
CA LYS A 92 6.20 -12.98 -2.63
C LYS A 92 5.22 -13.92 -1.95
N VAL A 93 4.70 -13.54 -0.78
CA VAL A 93 3.70 -14.34 -0.06
C VAL A 93 2.38 -14.41 -0.83
N LEU A 94 1.93 -13.29 -1.39
CA LEU A 94 0.74 -13.20 -2.24
C LEU A 94 0.83 -14.15 -3.44
N MET A 95 2.02 -14.30 -4.02
CA MET A 95 2.25 -15.15 -5.20
C MET A 95 2.40 -16.64 -4.87
N THR A 96 2.77 -17.00 -3.64
CA THR A 96 3.07 -18.39 -3.26
C THR A 96 1.96 -19.09 -2.48
N GLN A 97 0.97 -18.36 -1.94
CA GLN A 97 -0.09 -18.93 -1.11
C GLN A 97 -1.49 -18.84 -1.78
N PRO A 98 -1.95 -19.91 -2.46
CA PRO A 98 -3.21 -19.89 -3.21
C PRO A 98 -4.46 -19.69 -2.35
N MET A 99 -4.47 -20.17 -1.09
CA MET A 99 -5.58 -19.91 -0.16
C MET A 99 -5.68 -18.42 0.24
N LEU A 100 -4.56 -17.69 0.24
CA LEU A 100 -4.64 -16.25 0.39
C LEU A 100 -5.25 -15.67 -0.90
N THR A 101 -4.85 -16.11 -2.10
CA THR A 101 -5.34 -15.59 -3.39
C THR A 101 -6.87 -15.52 -3.48
N GLU A 102 -7.60 -16.54 -3.03
CA GLU A 102 -9.08 -16.50 -2.98
C GLU A 102 -9.63 -15.44 -2.01
N ARG A 103 -9.10 -15.38 -0.79
CA ARG A 103 -9.49 -14.36 0.20
C ARG A 103 -9.12 -12.95 -0.26
N LEU A 104 -8.00 -12.81 -0.96
CA LEU A 104 -7.50 -11.56 -1.49
C LEU A 104 -8.40 -11.04 -2.61
N ALA A 105 -8.91 -11.91 -3.47
CA ALA A 105 -9.90 -11.54 -4.47
C ALA A 105 -11.17 -10.98 -3.80
N GLN A 106 -11.64 -11.61 -2.73
CA GLN A 106 -12.77 -11.08 -1.94
C GLN A 106 -12.43 -9.74 -1.28
N TRP A 107 -11.23 -9.60 -0.70
CA TRP A 107 -10.82 -8.34 -0.06
C TRP A 107 -10.69 -7.20 -1.06
N ALA A 108 -10.17 -7.48 -2.25
CA ALA A 108 -10.06 -6.53 -3.34
C ALA A 108 -11.45 -6.01 -3.76
N LEU A 109 -12.47 -6.85 -3.79
CA LEU A 109 -13.84 -6.39 -4.11
C LEU A 109 -14.47 -5.53 -2.99
N LEU A 110 -14.05 -5.73 -1.73
CA LEU A 110 -14.64 -5.10 -0.53
C LEU A 110 -13.91 -3.83 -0.06
N LEU A 111 -12.99 -3.29 -0.85
CA LEU A 111 -12.05 -2.20 -0.50
C LEU A 111 -12.30 -0.93 -1.31
#